data_AF-W1YQL5-F1
#
_entry.id   AF-W1YQL5-F1
#
_cell.length_a   1.000
_cell.length_b   1.000
_cell.length_c   1.000
_cell.angle_alpha   90.00
_cell.angle_beta   90.00
_cell.angle_gamma   90.00
#
_symmetry.space_group_name_H-M   'P 1'
#
loop_
_entity.id
_entity.type
_entity.pdbx_description
1 polymer ?
#
loop_
_entity_poly.entity_id
_entity_poly.type
_entity_poly.pdbx_seq_one_letter_code
_entity_poly.pdbx_strand_id
1 'polypeptide(L)'
;TVLTLNIIPLEVIVRNIAAGSMAKRFGIEEGTPLKHPILEFCYRNDELGDPFANESQITALGWATQEQLDVISTITLKVNDILKKFLATKNVTLV
;
A
#
# COMPACT_ATOMS: atom_id res chain seq x y z
N THR A 1 -8.20 -1.77 23.67
CA THR A 1 -8.07 -0.30 23.68
C THR A 1 -7.20 0.12 22.51
N VAL A 2 -7.52 1.22 21.83
CA VAL A 2 -6.67 1.79 20.78
C VAL A 2 -5.73 2.83 21.42
N LEU A 3 -4.47 2.86 20.99
CA LEU A 3 -3.47 3.83 21.47
C LEU A 3 -3.47 5.07 20.58
N THR A 4 -3.26 6.25 21.17
CA THR A 4 -3.03 7.48 20.41
C THR A 4 -1.62 7.47 19.84
N LEU A 5 -1.49 7.80 18.56
CA LEU A 5 -0.22 7.80 17.82
C LEU A 5 -0.09 9.06 16.97
N ASN A 6 1.15 9.45 16.68
CA ASN A 6 1.45 10.40 15.61
C ASN A 6 1.47 9.62 14.29
N ILE A 7 0.47 9.87 13.44
CA ILE A 7 0.29 9.13 12.21
C ILE A 7 1.21 9.69 11.12
N ILE A 8 2.01 8.82 10.50
CA ILE A 8 2.76 9.15 9.29
C ILE A 8 1.73 9.45 8.18
N PRO A 9 1.84 10.58 7.45
CA PRO A 9 0.80 11.03 6.52
C PRO A 9 0.86 10.28 5.18
N LEU A 10 0.93 8.96 5.23
CA LEU A 10 1.00 8.08 4.07
C LEU A 10 -0.13 7.05 4.14
N GLU A 11 -0.82 6.85 3.02
CA GLU A 11 -1.56 5.63 2.77
C GLU A 11 -0.61 4.59 2.15
N VAL A 12 -0.64 3.38 2.68
CA VAL A 12 0.23 2.28 2.25
C VAL A 12 -0.65 1.19 1.64
N ILE A 13 -0.47 0.94 0.35
CA ILE A 13 -1.35 0.06 -0.42
C ILE A 13 -0.53 -1.13 -0.89
N VAL A 14 -1.00 -2.34 -0.60
CA VAL A 14 -0.45 -3.57 -1.17
C VAL A 14 -1.47 -4.16 -2.15
N ARG A 15 -1.00 -4.57 -3.32
CA ARG A 15 -1.84 -5.14 -4.39
C ARG A 15 -1.32 -6.51 -4.77
N ASN A 16 -2.18 -7.52 -4.81
CA ASN A 16 -1.86 -8.85 -5.30
C ASN A 16 -2.36 -9.08 -6.74
N ILE A 17 -3.39 -8.34 -7.14
CA ILE A 17 -4.09 -8.37 -8.42
C ILE A 17 -4.28 -6.93 -8.89
N ALA A 18 -4.16 -6.69 -10.19
CA ALA A 18 -4.44 -5.37 -10.77
C ALA A 18 -5.93 -5.04 -10.63
N ALA A 19 -6.25 -3.91 -10.00
CA ALA A 19 -7.61 -3.39 -9.86
C ALA A 19 -7.61 -1.88 -9.64
N GLY A 20 -8.75 -1.23 -9.89
CA GLY A 20 -9.01 0.15 -9.50
C GLY A 20 -8.05 1.17 -10.11
N SER A 21 -7.64 2.16 -9.32
CA SER A 21 -6.83 3.29 -9.79
C SER A 21 -5.49 2.86 -10.40
N MET A 22 -4.86 1.80 -9.90
CA MET A 22 -3.60 1.29 -10.44
C MET A 22 -3.80 0.64 -11.81
N ALA A 23 -4.82 -0.22 -11.97
CA ALA A 23 -5.14 -0.83 -13.26
C ALA A 23 -5.41 0.23 -14.34
N LYS A 24 -6.22 1.25 -14.00
CA LYS A 24 -6.48 2.40 -14.88
C LYS A 24 -5.21 3.20 -15.20
N ARG A 25 -4.37 3.49 -14.18
CA ARG A 25 -3.15 4.30 -14.32
C ARG A 25 -2.12 3.65 -15.25
N PHE A 26 -2.01 2.32 -15.24
CA PHE A 26 -1.03 1.59 -16.04
C PHE A 26 -1.62 0.88 -17.27
N GLY A 27 -2.92 1.02 -17.53
CA GLY A 27 -3.58 0.38 -18.67
C GLY A 27 -3.59 -1.15 -18.57
N ILE A 28 -3.66 -1.69 -17.35
CA ILE A 28 -3.68 -3.13 -17.09
C ILE A 28 -5.14 -3.57 -16.92
N GLU A 29 -5.50 -4.72 -17.49
CA GLU A 29 -6.83 -5.30 -17.31
C GLU A 29 -7.09 -5.62 -15.83
N GLU A 30 -8.25 -5.20 -15.30
CA GLU A 30 -8.64 -5.54 -13.93
C GLU A 30 -8.78 -7.06 -13.77
N GLY A 31 -8.32 -7.59 -12.63
CA GLY A 31 -8.27 -9.02 -12.38
C GLY A 31 -6.95 -9.68 -12.81
N THR A 32 -6.04 -8.96 -13.48
CA THR A 32 -4.72 -9.49 -13.86
C THR A 32 -3.90 -9.88 -12.63
N PRO A 33 -3.50 -11.16 -12.47
CA PRO A 33 -2.61 -11.56 -11.39
C PRO A 33 -1.23 -10.92 -11.52
N LEU A 34 -0.71 -10.34 -10.43
CA LEU A 34 0.61 -9.72 -10.43
C LEU A 34 1.69 -10.78 -10.17
N LYS A 35 2.87 -10.61 -10.79
CA LYS A 35 4.02 -11.52 -10.62
C LYS A 35 4.54 -11.55 -9.18
N HIS A 36 4.35 -10.45 -8.45
CA HIS A 36 4.63 -10.28 -7.03
C HIS A 36 3.73 -9.16 -6.51
N PRO A 37 3.48 -9.08 -5.18
CA PRO A 37 2.72 -7.98 -4.62
C PRO A 37 3.40 -6.64 -4.89
N ILE A 38 2.61 -5.63 -5.29
CA ILE A 38 3.10 -4.26 -5.46
C ILE A 38 2.79 -3.50 -4.17
N LEU A 39 3.78 -2.78 -3.65
CA LEU A 39 3.64 -1.84 -2.55
C LEU A 39 3.66 -0.41 -3.13
N GLU A 40 2.61 0.35 -2.87
CA GLU A 40 2.48 1.75 -3.28
C GLU A 40 2.27 2.64 -2.07
N PHE A 41 2.78 3.87 -2.16
CA PHE A 41 2.49 4.91 -1.18
C PHE A 41 1.69 6.03 -1.84
N CYS A 42 0.72 6.57 -1.12
CA CYS A 42 0.05 7.81 -1.45
C CYS A 42 0.23 8.79 -0.29
N TYR A 43 0.45 10.07 -0.60
CA TYR A 43 0.44 11.11 0.41
C TYR A 43 -1.00 11.35 0.85
N ARG A 44 -1.30 11.18 2.15
CA ARG A 44 -2.66 11.30 2.66
C ARG A 44 -3.06 12.78 2.73
N ASN A 45 -3.79 13.24 1.72
CA ASN A 45 -4.28 14.60 1.60
C ASN A 45 -5.47 14.65 0.63
N ASP A 46 -6.68 14.69 1.20
CA ASP A 46 -7.94 14.69 0.47
C ASP A 46 -8.06 15.88 -0.52
N GLU A 47 -7.49 17.05 -0.19
CA GLU A 47 -7.52 18.23 -1.08
C GLU A 47 -6.68 18.02 -2.34
N LEU A 48 -5.64 17.20 -2.26
CA LEU A 48 -4.77 16.83 -3.37
C LEU A 48 -5.20 15.51 -4.04
N GLY A 49 -6.23 14.84 -3.52
CA GLY A 49 -6.73 13.56 -4.02
C GLY A 49 -5.76 12.39 -3.80
N ASP A 50 -5.07 12.38 -2.67
CA ASP A 50 -4.14 11.32 -2.24
C ASP A 50 -3.10 10.94 -3.31
N PRO A 51 -2.23 11.88 -3.73
CA PRO A 51 -1.33 11.65 -4.84
C PRO A 51 -0.33 10.53 -4.56
N PHE A 52 -0.04 9.72 -5.57
CA PHE A 52 1.01 8.71 -5.51
C PHE A 52 2.36 9.36 -5.16
N ALA A 53 3.13 8.69 -4.29
CA ALA A 53 4.46 9.09 -3.90
C ALA A 53 5.42 7.89 -3.93
N ASN A 54 6.63 8.11 -4.43
CA ASN A 54 7.73 7.15 -4.27
C ASN A 54 8.56 7.51 -3.03
N GLU A 55 9.44 6.60 -2.59
CA GLU A 55 10.27 6.79 -1.40
C GLU A 55 11.17 8.04 -1.49
N SER A 56 11.65 8.38 -2.69
CA SER A 56 12.47 9.58 -2.90
C SER A 56 11.66 10.86 -2.64
N GLN A 57 10.42 10.93 -3.07
CA GLN A 57 9.52 12.07 -2.78
C GLN A 57 9.18 12.12 -1.30
N ILE A 58 8.87 10.98 -0.69
CA ILE A 58 8.51 10.88 0.74
C ILE A 58 9.64 11.38 1.63
N THR A 59 10.86 10.92 1.39
CA THR A 59 12.04 11.30 2.17
C THR A 59 12.43 12.75 1.91
N ALA A 60 12.40 13.22 0.66
CA ALA A 60 12.71 14.61 0.32
C ALA A 60 11.71 15.62 0.90
N LEU A 61 10.44 15.26 1.02
CA LEU A 61 9.38 16.11 1.59
C LEU A 61 9.25 15.94 3.12
N GLY A 62 10.07 15.09 3.73
CA GLY A 62 10.11 14.90 5.18
C GLY A 62 8.88 14.21 5.77
N TRP A 63 8.14 13.44 4.97
CA TRP A 63 6.94 12.73 5.43
C TRP A 63 7.28 11.46 6.22
N ALA A 64 8.40 10.80 5.89
CA ALA A 64 8.95 9.68 6.64
C ALA A 64 10.46 9.56 6.39
N THR A 65 11.19 8.95 7.32
CA THR A 65 12.60 8.55 7.12
C THR A 65 12.70 7.24 6.34
N GLN A 66 13.88 6.95 5.78
CA GLN A 66 14.10 5.66 5.13
C GLN A 66 13.91 4.49 6.11
N GLU A 67 14.38 4.61 7.36
CA GLU A 67 14.18 3.52 8.33
C GLU A 67 12.70 3.27 8.63
N GLN A 68 11.89 4.33 8.68
CA GLN A 68 10.43 4.21 8.84
C GLN A 68 9.80 3.51 7.62
N LEU A 69 10.23 3.86 6.41
CA LEU A 69 9.74 3.22 5.18
C LEU A 69 10.10 1.74 5.14
N ASP A 70 11.32 1.37 5.51
CA ASP A 70 11.76 -0.03 5.54
C ASP A 70 10.91 -0.85 6.53
N VAL A 71 10.61 -0.29 7.70
CA VAL A 71 9.75 -0.90 8.71
C VAL A 71 8.31 -1.03 8.20
N ILE A 72 7.76 0.03 7.62
CA ILE A 72 6.41 0.05 7.04
C ILE A 72 6.28 -1.02 5.95
N SER A 73 7.23 -1.08 5.01
CA SER A 73 7.25 -2.05 3.92
C SER A 73 7.30 -3.48 4.45
N THR A 74 8.18 -3.75 5.40
CA THR A 74 8.33 -5.08 6.02
C THR A 74 7.04 -5.52 6.72
N ILE A 75 6.44 -4.64 7.52
CA ILE A 75 5.20 -4.95 8.25
C ILE A 75 4.04 -5.12 7.25
N THR A 76 3.92 -4.25 6.25
CA THR A 76 2.83 -4.30 5.27
C THR A 76 2.84 -5.59 4.48
N LEU A 77 4.01 -6.03 4.00
CA LEU A 77 4.13 -7.29 3.26
C LEU A 77 3.84 -8.51 4.16
N LYS A 78 4.22 -8.45 5.44
CA LYS A 78 3.87 -9.49 6.42
C LYS A 78 2.37 -9.54 6.69
N VAL A 79 1.71 -8.38 6.85
CA VAL A 79 0.26 -8.28 7.00
C VAL A 79 -0.45 -8.82 5.76
N ASN A 80 0.03 -8.47 4.56
CA ASN A 80 -0.49 -9.00 3.30
C ASN A 80 -0.44 -10.53 3.27
N ASP A 81 0.69 -11.14 3.61
CA ASP A 81 0.83 -12.61 3.62
C ASP A 81 -0.13 -13.28 4.61
N ILE A 82 -0.22 -12.74 5.84
CA ILE A 82 -1.13 -13.27 6.88
C ILE A 82 -2.59 -13.17 6.42
N LEU A 83 -3.02 -11.98 5.96
CA LEU A 83 -4.40 -11.74 5.56
C LEU A 83 -4.76 -12.52 4.30
N LYS A 84 -3.88 -12.57 3.30
CA LYS A 84 -4.10 -13.34 2.08
C LYS A 84 -4.33 -14.82 2.39
N LYS A 85 -3.49 -15.41 3.24
CA LYS A 85 -3.65 -16.81 3.68
C LYS A 85 -4.94 -17.00 4.47
N PHE A 86 -5.24 -16.11 5.42
CA PHE A 86 -6.45 -16.20 6.23
C PHE A 86 -7.73 -16.09 5.39
N LEU A 87 -7.82 -15.09 4.51
CA LEU A 87 -8.98 -14.85 3.67
C LEU A 87 -9.19 -15.98 2.65
N ALA A 88 -8.12 -16.57 2.13
CA ALA A 88 -8.21 -17.76 1.28
C ALA A 88 -8.93 -18.93 1.99
N THR A 89 -8.74 -19.11 3.31
CA THR A 89 -9.50 -20.14 4.07
C THR A 89 -11.00 -19.87 4.16
N LYS A 90 -11.42 -18.66 3.82
CA LYS A 90 -12.82 -18.20 3.81
C LYS A 90 -13.37 -18.05 2.40
N ASN A 91 -12.66 -18.52 1.37
CA ASN A 91 -12.99 -18.32 -0.04
C ASN A 91 -13.11 -16.84 -0.43
N VAL A 92 -12.32 -15.97 0.21
CA VAL A 92 -12.22 -14.54 -0.11
C VAL A 92 -10.83 -14.27 -0.68
N THR A 93 -10.78 -13.66 -1.85
CA THR A 93 -9.52 -13.22 -2.45
C THR A 93 -9.14 -11.83 -1.95
N LEU A 94 -7.95 -11.70 -1.38
CA LEU A 94 -7.33 -10.41 -1.14
C LEU A 94 -6.70 -9.90 -2.45
N VAL A 95 -7.47 -9.06 -3.16
CA VAL A 95 -7.08 -8.42 -4.42
C VAL A 95 -5.88 -7.51 -4.22
#